data_AF-A0A6B3IU35-F1
#
_entry.id   AF-A0A6B3IU35-F1
#
_cell.length_a   1.000
_cell.length_b   1.000
_cell.length_c   1.000
_cell.angle_alpha   90.00
_cell.angle_beta   90.00
_cell.angle_gamma   90.00
#
_symmetry.space_group_name_H-M   'P 1'
#
loop_
_entity.id
_entity.type
_entity.pdbx_description
1 polymer ?
#
loop_
_entity_poly.entity_id
_entity_poly.type
_entity_poly.pdbx_seq_one_letter_code
_entity_poly.pdbx_strand_id
1 'polypeptide(L)' 'NSFTEFVPGHTHLAPVGRIVSEAILAAGAVPREFNTIAVDDGIAMGHGGMLYSLPSRDLIADSVEYMVEAHCADA' A
#
# COMPACT_ATOMS: atom_id res chain seq x y z
N ASN A 1 -2.35 1.92 -1.75
CA ASN A 1 -1.10 2.53 -1.23
C ASN A 1 -0.65 1.76 0.02
N SER A 2 0.42 2.16 0.71
CA SER A 2 0.94 1.47 1.91
C SER A 2 0.79 2.31 3.19
N PHE A 3 -0.25 3.15 3.27
CA PHE A 3 -0.53 3.99 4.44
C PHE A 3 -0.72 3.15 5.70
N THR A 4 -0.05 3.55 6.76
CA THR A 4 -0.23 3.04 8.12
C THR A 4 0.40 4.02 9.10
N GLU A 5 -0.14 4.09 10.32
CA GLU A 5 0.43 4.90 11.41
C GLU A 5 1.64 4.22 12.06
N PHE A 6 1.86 2.93 11.81
CA PHE A 6 3.04 2.20 12.28
C PHE A 6 4.33 2.60 11.57
N VAL A 7 4.24 3.20 10.37
CA VAL A 7 5.38 3.66 9.59
C VAL A 7 5.24 5.17 9.43
N PRO A 8 5.92 6.01 10.24
CA PRO A 8 5.76 7.46 10.20
C PRO A 8 5.96 8.04 8.80
N GLY A 9 6.91 7.46 8.04
CA GLY A 9 7.17 7.80 6.65
C GLY A 9 6.03 7.52 5.69
N HIS A 10 4.99 6.75 6.06
CA HIS A 10 3.86 6.40 5.19
C HIS A 10 2.56 7.13 5.54
N THR A 11 2.52 7.88 6.63
CA THR A 11 1.30 8.59 7.07
C THR A 11 0.76 9.56 6.02
N HIS A 12 1.65 10.19 5.25
CA HIS A 12 1.31 11.11 4.17
C HIS A 12 0.67 10.42 2.95
N LEU A 13 0.67 9.08 2.86
CA LEU A 13 0.11 8.36 1.71
C LEU A 13 -1.42 8.37 1.69
N ALA A 14 -2.07 8.55 2.85
CA ALA A 14 -3.54 8.67 2.92
C ALA A 14 -4.08 9.85 2.09
N PRO A 15 -3.63 11.10 2.27
CA PRO A 15 -4.08 12.21 1.42
C PRO A 15 -3.63 12.05 -0.04
N VAL A 16 -2.45 11.46 -0.30
CA VAL A 16 -1.97 11.22 -1.67
C VAL A 16 -2.91 10.28 -2.44
N GLY A 17 -3.39 9.20 -1.82
CA GLY A 17 -4.34 8.28 -2.46
C GLY A 17 -5.65 8.95 -2.87
N ARG A 18 -6.11 9.95 -2.09
CA ARG A 18 -7.28 10.77 -2.44
C ARG A 18 -7.01 11.68 -3.63
N ILE A 19 -5.87 12.36 -3.66
CA ILE A 19 -5.46 13.21 -4.79
C ILE A 19 -5.42 12.40 -6.10
N VAL A 20 -4.83 11.19 -6.06
CA VAL A 20 -4.77 10.30 -7.24
C VAL A 20 -6.18 9.86 -7.65
N SER A 21 -7.02 9.49 -6.69
CA SER A 21 -8.42 9.10 -6.97
C SER A 21 -9.21 10.22 -7.64
N GLU A 22 -9.06 11.46 -7.17
CA GLU A 22 -9.67 12.65 -7.78
C GLU A 22 -9.19 12.88 -9.22
N ALA A 23 -7.89 12.71 -9.48
CA ALA A 23 -7.34 12.82 -10.82
C ALA A 23 -7.88 11.74 -11.78
N ILE A 24 -8.00 10.50 -11.32
CA ILE A 24 -8.58 9.38 -12.09
C ILE A 24 -10.06 9.66 -12.42
N LEU A 25 -10.83 10.16 -11.45
CA LEU A 25 -12.21 10.60 -11.68
C LEU A 25 -12.29 11.72 -12.72
N ALA A 26 -11.42 12.72 -12.63
CA ALA A 26 -11.37 13.84 -13.57
C ALA A 26 -11.00 13.38 -15.00
N ALA A 27 -10.24 12.30 -15.13
CA ALA A 27 -9.93 11.66 -16.41
C ALA A 27 -11.07 10.76 -16.96
N GLY A 28 -12.18 10.62 -16.24
CA GLY A 28 -13.35 9.83 -16.66
C GLY A 28 -13.28 8.34 -16.29
N ALA A 29 -12.33 7.94 -15.44
CA ALA A 29 -12.19 6.57 -14.96
C ALA A 29 -12.73 6.43 -13.52
N VAL A 30 -12.84 5.18 -13.03
CA VAL A 30 -13.40 4.87 -11.71
C VAL A 30 -12.29 4.42 -10.76
N PRO A 31 -11.84 5.25 -9.81
CA PRO A 31 -10.83 4.85 -8.85
C PRO A 31 -11.40 3.87 -7.82
N ARG A 32 -10.58 2.90 -7.45
CA ARG A 32 -10.80 2.00 -6.32
C ARG A 32 -9.53 1.98 -5.48
N GLU A 33 -9.45 2.93 -4.55
CA GLU A 33 -8.34 2.99 -3.61
C GLU A 33 -8.42 1.86 -2.59
N PHE A 34 -7.33 1.11 -2.44
CA PHE A 34 -7.13 0.13 -1.38
C PHE A 34 -5.70 0.23 -0.83
N ASN A 35 -5.47 -0.39 0.32
CA ASN A 35 -4.17 -0.39 0.99
C ASN A 35 -3.57 -1.79 1.10
N THR A 36 -2.25 -1.84 1.17
CA THR A 36 -1.47 -3.02 1.55
C THR A 36 -0.70 -2.73 2.85
N ILE A 37 -0.11 -3.75 3.45
CA ILE A 37 0.70 -3.63 4.67
C ILE A 37 2.01 -2.85 4.42
N ALA A 38 2.66 -2.44 5.50
CA ALA A 38 4.03 -1.96 5.48
C ALA A 38 4.73 -2.34 6.79
N VAL A 39 6.04 -2.53 6.72
CA VAL A 39 6.93 -2.72 7.86
C VAL A 39 7.95 -1.58 7.83
N ASP A 40 8.21 -0.96 8.98
CA ASP A 40 9.26 0.04 9.13
C ASP A 40 10.55 -0.65 9.59
N ASP A 41 11.54 -0.72 8.69
CA ASP A 41 12.86 -1.28 9.00
C ASP A 41 13.56 -0.51 10.12
N GLY A 42 13.39 0.81 10.17
CA GLY A 42 13.88 1.70 11.21
C GLY A 42 13.41 1.28 12.60
N ILE A 43 12.13 0.96 12.73
CA ILE A 43 11.52 0.50 13.98
C ILE A 43 11.92 -0.96 14.27
N ALA A 44 11.93 -1.83 13.26
CA ALA A 44 12.19 -3.27 13.43
C ALA A 44 13.68 -3.62 13.65
N MET A 45 14.59 -2.67 13.41
CA MET A 45 16.03 -2.86 13.55
C MET A 45 16.42 -3.24 14.98
N GLY A 46 17.25 -4.28 15.11
CA GLY A 46 17.85 -4.68 16.39
C GLY A 46 17.04 -5.67 17.23
N HIS A 47 15.89 -6.14 16.74
CA HIS A 47 15.13 -7.23 17.37
C HIS A 47 14.51 -8.18 16.34
N GLY A 48 13.79 -9.21 16.81
CA GLY A 48 13.20 -10.25 15.95
C GLY A 48 12.19 -9.76 14.91
N GLY A 49 11.78 -8.48 14.96
CA GLY A 49 10.89 -7.87 13.97
C GLY A 49 11.52 -7.81 12.58
N MET A 50 12.85 -7.71 12.50
CA MET A 50 13.58 -7.64 11.22
C MET A 50 13.40 -8.91 10.37
N LEU A 51 13.03 -10.05 10.98
CA LEU A 51 12.71 -11.29 10.26
C LEU A 51 11.47 -11.15 9.36
N TYR A 52 10.65 -10.14 9.58
CA TYR A 52 9.41 -9.89 8.84
C TYR A 52 9.54 -8.80 7.77
N SER A 53 10.68 -8.08 7.71
CA SER A 53 10.89 -7.00 6.73
C SER A 53 10.93 -7.53 5.30
N LEU A 54 11.95 -8.33 4.95
CA LEU A 54 12.12 -8.81 3.58
C LEU A 54 10.94 -9.66 3.07
N PRO A 55 10.36 -10.60 3.85
CA PRO A 55 9.18 -11.35 3.42
C PRO A 55 7.94 -10.49 3.17
N SER A 56 7.82 -9.31 3.81
CA SER A 56 6.67 -8.42 3.60
C SER A 56 6.55 -7.95 2.15
N ARG A 57 7.66 -7.91 1.40
CA ARG A 57 7.68 -7.57 -0.03
C ARG A 57 6.78 -8.50 -0.85
N ASP A 58 6.87 -9.80 -0.63
CA ASP A 58 6.13 -10.79 -1.42
C ASP A 58 4.65 -10.76 -1.01
N LEU A 59 4.35 -10.58 0.29
CA LEU A 59 2.98 -10.36 0.75
C LEU A 59 2.34 -9.09 0.15
N ILE A 60 3.11 -8.03 -0.02
CA ILE A 60 2.66 -6.80 -0.67
C ILE A 60 2.32 -7.06 -2.13
N ALA A 61 3.17 -7.81 -2.85
CA ALA A 61 2.94 -8.18 -4.24
C ALA A 61 1.67 -9.01 -4.38
N ASP A 62 1.54 -10.09 -3.59
CA ASP A 62 0.37 -10.97 -3.59
C ASP A 62 -0.91 -10.19 -3.25
N SER A 63 -0.84 -9.24 -2.30
CA SER A 63 -1.99 -8.41 -1.93
C SER A 63 -2.46 -7.52 -3.08
N VAL A 64 -1.55 -6.95 -3.86
CA VAL A 64 -1.91 -6.15 -5.04
C VAL A 64 -2.47 -7.03 -6.15
N GLU A 65 -1.80 -8.16 -6.44
CA GLU A 65 -2.25 -9.13 -7.45
C GLU A 65 -3.68 -9.58 -7.17
N TYR A 66 -3.98 -10.01 -5.94
CA TYR A 66 -5.30 -10.52 -5.58
C TYR A 66 -6.37 -9.44 -5.67
N MET A 67 -6.05 -8.20 -5.27
CA MET A 67 -7.00 -7.10 -5.35
C MET A 67 -7.33 -6.74 -6.80
N VAL A 68 -6.34 -6.73 -7.69
CA VAL A 68 -6.51 -6.41 -9.12
C VAL A 68 -7.26 -7.53 -9.84
N GLU A 69 -6.77 -8.77 -9.74
CA GLU A 69 -7.31 -9.91 -10.48
C GLU A 69 -8.72 -10.31 -10.01
N ALA A 70 -8.96 -10.34 -8.70
CA ALA A 70 -10.28 -10.75 -8.18
C ALA A 70 -11.39 -9.74 -8.48
N HIS A 71 -11.05 -8.47 -8.64
CA HIS A 71 -12.02 -7.42 -8.97
C HIS A 71 -12.03 -7.07 -10.46
N CYS A 72 -11.25 -7.79 -11.28
CA CYS A 72 -11.08 -7.53 -12.71
C CYS A 72 -10.77 -6.06 -12.99
N ALA A 73 -9.85 -5.46 -12.22
CA ALA A 73 -9.46 -4.07 -12.45
C ALA A 73 -8.75 -3.95 -13.80
N ASP A 74 -9.02 -2.86 -14.53
CA ASP A 74 -8.43 -2.63 -15.86
C ASP A 74 -6.92 -2.34 -15.79
N ALA A 75 -6.45 -1.81 -14.65
CA ALA A 75 -5.07 -1.46 -14.33
C ALA A 75 -4.85 -1.34 -12.82
#